data_AF-A0A0K1PPD6-F1
#
_entry.id   AF-A0A0K1PPD6-F1
#
_cell.length_a   1.000
_cell.length_b   1.000
_cell.length_c   1.000
_cell.angle_alpha   90.00
_cell.angle_beta   90.00
_cell.angle_gamma   90.00
#
_symmetry.space_group_name_H-M   'P 1'
#
loop_
_entity.id
_entity.type
_entity.pdbx_description
1 polymer ?
#
loop_
_entity_poly.entity_id
_entity_poly.type
_entity_poly.pdbx_seq_one_letter_code
_entity_poly.pdbx_strand_id
1 'polypeptide(L)'
;MVALLTAGLVPLGYRMRQHRRAAPTSPTIKRHVLLGLATSALAFGHTMAVLPALGSPAATGGGMLALLPAGAAFFLLVAHAGLGLQLRNEKLRDRVKKRRAHTVTAILISLAVAVHVIALERAGH
;
A
#
# COMPACT_ATOMS: atom_id res chain seq x y z
N MET A 1 -5.41 4.06 6.75
CA MET A 1 -4.35 3.17 7.30
C MET A 1 -4.82 1.73 7.54
N VAL A 2 -5.99 1.51 8.15
CA VAL A 2 -6.49 0.17 8.51
C VAL A 2 -6.53 -0.83 7.33
N ALA A 3 -7.04 -0.42 6.17
CA ALA A 3 -7.12 -1.28 4.97
C ALA A 3 -5.74 -1.72 4.44
N LEU A 4 -4.74 -0.84 4.51
CA LEU A 4 -3.36 -1.13 4.11
C LEU A 4 -2.71 -2.17 5.03
N LEU A 5 -2.91 -2.00 6.34
CA LEU A 5 -2.38 -2.92 7.34
C LEU A 5 -3.03 -4.30 7.24
N THR A 6 -4.35 -4.38 7.07
CA THR A 6 -5.06 -5.67 6.95
C THR A 6 -4.60 -6.48 5.74
N ALA A 7 -4.39 -5.84 4.58
CA ALA A 7 -3.87 -6.53 3.40
C ALA A 7 -2.47 -7.10 3.63
N GLY A 8 -1.55 -6.33 4.24
CA GLY A 8 -0.18 -6.77 4.53
C GLY A 8 -0.08 -7.87 5.60
N LEU A 9 -1.01 -7.89 6.56
CA LEU A 9 -1.02 -8.87 7.64
C LEU A 9 -1.43 -10.28 7.19
N VAL A 10 -2.19 -10.44 6.09
CA VAL A 10 -2.60 -11.77 5.61
C VAL A 10 -1.41 -12.72 5.34
N PRO A 11 -0.44 -12.37 4.47
CA PRO A 11 0.69 -13.25 4.22
C PRO A 11 1.66 -13.36 5.42
N LEU A 12 1.79 -12.30 6.22
CA LEU A 12 2.64 -12.30 7.41
C LEU A 12 2.08 -13.22 8.51
N GLY A 13 0.79 -13.10 8.82
CA GLY A 13 0.11 -13.95 9.79
C GLY A 13 0.11 -15.42 9.38
N TYR A 14 -0.06 -15.72 8.09
CA TYR A 14 0.11 -17.09 7.60
C TYR A 14 1.53 -17.60 7.85
N ARG A 15 2.56 -16.79 7.55
CA ARG A 15 3.96 -17.17 7.76
C ARG A 15 4.28 -17.37 9.23
N MET A 16 3.75 -16.54 10.12
CA MET A 16 3.95 -16.69 11.57
C MET A 16 3.35 -17.99 12.09
N ARG A 17 2.17 -18.39 11.61
CA ARG A 17 1.47 -19.61 12.05
C ARG A 17 2.02 -20.89 11.44
N GLN A 18 2.49 -20.82 10.20
CA GLN A 18 2.85 -22.01 9.41
C GLN A 18 4.37 -22.16 9.22
N HIS A 19 5.16 -21.20 9.71
CA HIS A 19 6.62 -21.09 9.55
C HIS A 19 7.13 -21.18 8.10
N ARG A 20 6.22 -21.12 7.11
CA ARG A 20 6.49 -21.22 5.67
C ARG A 20 5.73 -20.16 4.89
N ARG A 21 6.15 -19.94 3.64
CA ARG A 21 5.46 -18.98 2.74
C ARG A 21 4.26 -19.64 2.09
N ALA A 22 3.19 -18.88 1.91
CA ALA A 22 2.01 -19.34 1.17
C ALA A 22 2.35 -19.56 -0.31
N ALA A 23 1.83 -20.64 -0.90
CA ALA A 23 1.98 -20.91 -2.32
C ALA A 23 1.29 -19.82 -3.16
N PRO A 24 1.79 -19.48 -4.35
CA PRO A 24 1.27 -18.38 -5.18
C PRO A 24 -0.21 -18.51 -5.54
N THR A 25 -0.69 -19.76 -5.70
CA THR A 25 -2.07 -20.10 -6.05
C THR A 25 -2.97 -20.32 -4.83
N SER A 26 -2.42 -20.27 -3.62
CA SER A 26 -3.15 -20.59 -2.38
C SER A 26 -4.26 -19.58 -2.05
N PRO A 27 -5.29 -20.00 -1.29
CA PRO A 27 -6.34 -19.10 -0.80
C PRO A 27 -5.81 -17.88 -0.04
N THR A 28 -4.72 -18.04 0.72
CA THR A 28 -4.07 -16.94 1.45
C THR A 28 -3.61 -15.82 0.52
N ILE A 29 -2.93 -16.17 -0.58
CA ILE A 29 -2.47 -15.17 -1.56
C ILE A 29 -3.66 -14.55 -2.29
N LYS A 30 -4.69 -15.33 -2.63
CA LYS A 30 -5.93 -14.80 -3.22
C LYS A 30 -6.58 -13.72 -2.32
N ARG A 31 -6.69 -13.98 -1.01
CA ARG A 31 -7.21 -13.01 -0.02
C ARG A 31 -6.35 -11.75 0.05
N HIS A 32 -5.02 -11.90 0.10
CA HIS A 32 -4.10 -10.76 0.09
C HIS A 32 -4.29 -9.89 -1.16
N VAL A 33 -4.40 -10.50 -2.33
CA VAL A 33 -4.63 -9.79 -3.60
C VAL A 33 -5.99 -9.09 -3.60
N LEU A 34 -7.06 -9.77 -3.15
CA LEU A 34 -8.39 -9.17 -3.08
C LEU A 34 -8.43 -7.94 -2.16
N LEU A 35 -7.85 -8.05 -0.96
CA LEU A 35 -7.74 -6.93 -0.02
C LEU A 35 -6.86 -5.82 -0.58
N GLY A 36 -5.75 -6.16 -1.25
CA GLY A 36 -4.88 -5.20 -1.91
C GLY A 36 -5.61 -4.42 -3.00
N LEU A 37 -6.39 -5.09 -3.85
CA LEU A 37 -7.18 -4.44 -4.89
C LEU A 37 -8.27 -3.53 -4.30
N ALA A 38 -9.00 -3.99 -3.29
CA ALA A 38 -9.99 -3.16 -2.58
C ALA A 38 -9.32 -1.93 -1.96
N THR A 39 -8.15 -2.10 -1.34
CA THR A 39 -7.37 -0.99 -0.76
C THR A 39 -6.91 0.00 -1.83
N SER A 40 -6.47 -0.48 -2.99
CA SER A 40 -6.10 0.39 -4.13
C SER A 40 -7.30 1.16 -4.68
N ALA A 41 -8.47 0.52 -4.79
CA ALA A 41 -9.69 1.20 -5.21
C ALA A 41 -10.10 2.30 -4.23
N LEU A 42 -10.03 2.02 -2.92
CA LEU A 42 -10.29 3.01 -1.87
C LEU A 42 -9.26 4.15 -1.90
N ALA A 43 -7.98 3.86 -2.10
CA ALA A 43 -6.94 4.88 -2.21
C ALA A 43 -7.19 5.78 -3.42
N PHE A 44 -7.54 5.21 -4.58
CA PHE A 44 -7.92 5.98 -5.76
C PHE A 44 -9.16 6.83 -5.53
N GLY A 45 -10.22 6.25 -4.96
CA GLY A 45 -11.45 6.97 -4.61
C GLY A 45 -11.19 8.11 -3.63
N HIS A 46 -10.34 7.88 -2.62
CA HIS A 46 -9.89 8.92 -1.70
C HIS A 46 -9.21 10.07 -2.45
N THR A 47 -8.23 9.79 -3.32
CA THR A 47 -7.56 10.82 -4.14
C THR A 47 -8.57 11.64 -4.94
N MET A 48 -9.55 11.00 -5.59
CA MET A 48 -10.56 11.72 -6.38
C MET A 48 -11.49 12.56 -5.50
N ALA A 49 -11.92 12.04 -4.35
CA ALA A 49 -12.84 12.71 -3.44
C ALA A 49 -12.23 13.95 -2.78
N VAL A 50 -10.91 13.99 -2.59
CA VAL A 50 -10.23 15.12 -1.94
C VAL A 50 -9.77 16.21 -2.91
N LEU A 51 -9.83 15.99 -4.24
CA LEU A 51 -9.46 17.01 -5.23
C LEU A 51 -10.18 18.35 -5.02
N PRO A 52 -11.50 18.40 -4.77
CA PRO A 52 -12.20 19.68 -4.52
C PRO A 52 -11.78 20.34 -3.20
N ALA A 53 -11.22 19.56 -2.27
CA ALA A 53 -10.86 19.99 -0.92
C ALA A 53 -9.37 20.34 -0.77
N LEU A 54 -8.60 20.41 -1.87
CA LEU A 54 -7.18 20.75 -1.85
C LEU A 54 -6.91 22.17 -1.28
N GLY A 55 -7.90 23.07 -1.33
CA GLY A 55 -7.82 24.40 -0.73
C GLY A 55 -8.24 24.48 0.75
N SER A 56 -8.60 23.36 1.38
CA SER A 56 -9.03 23.35 2.79
C SER A 56 -7.90 23.77 3.75
N PRO A 57 -8.21 24.36 4.92
CA PRO A 57 -7.21 24.76 5.92
C PRO A 57 -6.25 23.64 6.31
N ALA A 58 -6.73 22.40 6.41
CA ALA A 58 -5.89 21.24 6.72
C ALA A 58 -4.92 20.90 5.57
N ALA A 59 -5.37 21.01 4.31
CA ALA A 59 -4.53 20.76 3.14
C ALA A 59 -3.48 21.85 2.95
N THR A 60 -3.84 23.11 3.17
CA THR A 60 -2.90 24.24 3.10
C THR A 60 -1.95 24.25 4.29
N GLY A 61 -2.43 23.97 5.51
CA GLY A 61 -1.61 23.85 6.72
C GLY A 61 -0.65 22.67 6.69
N GLY A 62 -1.07 21.53 6.15
CA GLY A 62 -0.21 20.36 5.96
C GLY A 62 0.79 20.52 4.81
N GLY A 63 0.45 21.37 3.84
CA GLY A 63 1.32 21.79 2.74
C GLY A 63 1.97 20.63 1.99
N MET A 64 3.21 20.83 1.55
CA MET A 64 3.97 19.81 0.81
C MET A 64 4.26 18.55 1.63
N LEU A 65 4.33 18.66 2.96
CA LEU A 65 4.57 17.52 3.85
C LEU A 65 3.38 16.58 3.93
N ALA A 66 2.16 17.06 3.70
CA ALA A 66 1.00 16.20 3.53
C ALA A 66 0.88 15.69 2.09
N LEU A 67 1.03 16.56 1.09
CA LEU A 67 0.69 16.23 -0.30
C LEU A 67 1.73 15.35 -1.02
N LEU A 68 3.03 15.61 -0.83
CA LEU A 68 4.07 14.81 -1.50
C LEU A 68 4.07 13.34 -1.05
N PRO A 69 4.00 13.02 0.25
CA PRO A 69 3.93 11.62 0.69
C PRO A 69 2.67 10.92 0.20
N ALA A 70 1.54 11.61 0.08
CA ALA A 70 0.32 11.04 -0.49
C ALA A 70 0.51 10.65 -1.97
N GLY A 71 1.04 11.57 -2.78
CA GLY A 71 1.35 11.29 -4.18
C GLY A 71 2.35 10.14 -4.34
N ALA A 72 3.43 10.16 -3.57
CA ALA A 72 4.43 9.11 -3.55
C ALA A 72 3.82 7.75 -3.16
N ALA A 73 2.97 7.71 -2.11
CA ALA A 73 2.28 6.51 -1.68
C ALA A 73 1.39 5.92 -2.79
N PHE A 74 0.68 6.77 -3.55
CA PHE A 74 -0.16 6.34 -4.66
C PHE A 74 0.65 5.67 -5.78
N PHE A 75 1.72 6.31 -6.25
CA PHE A 75 2.59 5.71 -7.29
C PHE A 75 3.28 4.44 -6.79
N LEU A 76 3.72 4.41 -5.53
CA LEU A 76 4.29 3.21 -4.92
C LEU A 76 3.26 2.08 -4.83
N LEU A 77 1.99 2.38 -4.57
CA LEU A 77 0.90 1.40 -4.53
C LEU A 77 0.67 0.77 -5.91
N VAL A 78 0.67 1.58 -6.97
CA VAL A 78 0.61 1.09 -8.37
C VAL A 78 1.79 0.17 -8.67
N ALA A 79 3.01 0.59 -8.33
CA ALA A 79 4.22 -0.22 -8.52
C ALA A 79 4.17 -1.54 -7.71
N HIS A 80 3.68 -1.48 -6.46
CA HIS A 80 3.51 -2.63 -5.58
C HIS A 80 2.53 -3.66 -6.17
N ALA A 81 1.39 -3.20 -6.67
CA ALA A 81 0.41 -4.06 -7.33
C ALA A 81 0.99 -4.72 -8.59
N GLY A 82 1.69 -3.97 -9.44
CA GLY A 82 2.36 -4.50 -10.63
C GLY A 82 3.40 -5.58 -10.30
N LEU A 83 4.24 -5.35 -9.28
CA LEU A 83 5.19 -6.36 -8.77
C LEU A 83 4.46 -7.61 -8.24
N GLY A 84 3.35 -7.41 -7.50
CA GLY A 84 2.54 -8.51 -6.98
C GLY A 84 1.95 -9.39 -8.09
N LEU A 85 1.46 -8.78 -9.17
CA LEU A 85 0.95 -9.50 -10.35
C LEU A 85 2.06 -10.30 -11.05
N GLN A 86 3.25 -9.72 -11.24
CA GLN A 86 4.40 -10.44 -11.80
C GLN A 86 4.76 -11.67 -10.95
N LEU A 87 4.70 -11.54 -9.62
CA LEU A 87 5.02 -12.62 -8.68
C LEU A 87 4.02 -13.78 -8.70
N ARG A 88 2.86 -13.65 -9.37
CA ARG A 88 1.94 -14.76 -9.61
C ARG A 88 2.48 -15.76 -10.64
N ASN A 89 3.33 -15.32 -11.55
CA ASN A 89 4.01 -16.23 -12.48
C ASN A 89 5.00 -17.11 -11.70
N GLU A 90 4.79 -18.42 -11.74
CA GLU A 90 5.65 -19.35 -11.02
C GLU A 90 7.04 -19.52 -11.65
N LYS A 91 7.12 -19.32 -12.97
CA LYS A 91 8.34 -19.44 -13.78
C LYS A 91 9.18 -18.15 -13.85
N LEU A 92 8.87 -17.16 -13.01
CA LEU A 92 9.57 -15.89 -12.99
C LEU A 92 11.06 -16.07 -12.62
N ARG A 93 11.97 -15.76 -13.55
CA ARG A 93 13.43 -15.98 -13.38
C ARG A 93 14.04 -15.20 -12.21
N ASP A 94 13.66 -13.93 -12.05
CA ASP A 94 14.22 -13.01 -11.04
C ASP A 94 13.33 -12.88 -9.80
N ARG A 95 12.55 -13.93 -9.48
CA ARG A 95 11.50 -13.91 -8.46
C ARG A 95 11.96 -13.42 -7.09
N VAL A 96 13.18 -13.77 -6.66
CA VAL A 96 13.72 -13.33 -5.37
C VAL A 96 13.89 -11.81 -5.32
N LYS A 97 14.44 -11.22 -6.40
CA LYS A 97 14.62 -9.76 -6.52
C LYS A 97 13.26 -9.06 -6.53
N LYS A 98 12.30 -9.58 -7.30
CA LYS A 98 10.93 -9.05 -7.38
C LYS A 98 10.18 -9.14 -6.05
N ARG A 99 10.37 -10.22 -5.28
CA ARG A 99 9.83 -10.34 -3.91
C ARG A 99 10.42 -9.29 -2.99
N ARG A 100 11.74 -9.10 -3.01
CA ARG A 100 12.39 -8.05 -2.21
C ARG A 100 11.84 -6.67 -2.59
N ALA A 101 11.78 -6.36 -3.88
CA ALA A 101 11.19 -5.10 -4.36
C ALA A 101 9.74 -4.93 -3.89
N HIS A 102 8.91 -5.98 -3.97
CA HIS A 102 7.51 -5.93 -3.52
C HIS A 102 7.38 -5.70 -2.01
N THR A 103 8.28 -6.28 -1.19
CA THR A 103 8.35 -5.99 0.23
C THR A 103 8.83 -4.56 0.51
N VAL A 104 9.86 -4.09 -0.22
CA VAL A 104 10.37 -2.72 -0.09
C VAL A 104 9.27 -1.71 -0.42
N THR A 105 8.53 -1.88 -1.51
CA THR A 105 7.44 -0.96 -1.85
C THR A 105 6.34 -0.98 -0.79
N ALA A 106 6.01 -2.14 -0.20
CA ALA A 106 5.03 -2.21 0.90
C ALA A 106 5.48 -1.39 2.13
N ILE A 107 6.77 -1.46 2.49
CA ILE A 107 7.34 -0.67 3.59
C ILE A 107 7.27 0.82 3.27
N LEU A 108 7.70 1.22 2.06
CA LEU A 108 7.69 2.62 1.64
C LEU A 108 6.27 3.20 1.58
N ILE A 109 5.27 2.45 1.12
CA ILE A 109 3.86 2.88 1.16
C ILE A 109 3.44 3.12 2.61
N SER A 110 3.76 2.20 3.51
CA SER A 110 3.38 2.30 4.92
C SER A 110 3.96 3.56 5.58
N LEU A 111 5.25 3.84 5.31
CA LEU A 111 5.93 5.04 5.79
C LEU A 111 5.33 6.32 5.19
N ALA A 112 5.14 6.36 3.87
CA ALA A 112 4.60 7.54 3.19
C ALA A 112 3.17 7.87 3.65
N VAL A 113 2.33 6.85 3.85
CA VAL A 113 0.97 7.02 4.40
C VAL A 113 1.01 7.49 5.85
N ALA A 114 1.93 6.96 6.67
CA ALA A 114 2.07 7.42 8.05
C ALA A 114 2.47 8.90 8.12
N VAL A 115 3.44 9.32 7.31
CA VAL A 115 3.85 10.74 7.23
C VAL A 115 2.69 11.61 6.76
N HIS A 116 1.97 11.20 5.71
CA HIS A 116 0.81 11.93 5.19
C HIS A 116 -0.26 12.15 6.27
N VAL A 117 -0.63 11.09 6.99
CA VAL A 117 -1.66 11.16 8.04
C VAL A 117 -1.20 12.05 9.21
N ILE A 118 0.03 11.87 9.71
CA ILE A 118 0.57 12.68 10.81
C ILE A 118 0.63 14.17 10.43
N ALA A 119 1.02 14.47 9.19
CA ALA A 119 1.08 15.85 8.71
C ALA A 119 -0.32 16.50 8.66
N LEU A 120 -1.34 15.76 8.21
CA LEU A 120 -2.71 16.24 8.20
C LEU A 120 -3.29 16.43 9.60
N GLU A 121 -3.06 15.48 10.51
CA GLU A 121 -3.52 15.58 11.91
C GLU A 121 -2.93 16.80 12.59
N ARG A 122 -1.63 17.06 12.42
CA ARG A 122 -0.96 18.23 12.99
C ARG A 122 -1.41 19.56 12.38
N ALA A 123 -1.89 19.55 11.15
CA ALA A 123 -2.38 20.76 10.47
C ALA A 123 -3.86 21.05 10.74
N GLY A 124 -4.61 20.06 11.23
CA GLY A 124 -6.01 20.21 11.65
C GLY A 124 -6.18 20.65 13.11
N HIS A 125 -5.08 20.77 13.86
CA HIS A 125 -4.99 21.29 15.22
C HIS A 125 -4.32 22.67 15.23
#